data_AF-A0A4P8RDI1-F1
#
_entry.id   AF-A0A4P8RDI1-F1
#
_cell.length_a   1.000
_cell.length_b   1.000
_cell.length_c   1.000
_cell.angle_alpha   90.00
_cell.angle_beta   90.00
_cell.angle_gamma   90.00
#
_symmetry.space_group_name_H-M   'P 1'
#
loop_
_entity.id
_entity.type
_entity.pdbx_description
1 polymer ?
#
loop_
_entity_poly.entity_id
_entity_poly.type
_entity_poly.pdbx_seq_one_letter_code
_entity_poly.pdbx_strand_id
1 'polypeptide(L)'
;MFDLINTPYKEDLPLLLGLGLREFVCETGVETDLGSVETKDYLIKVYVTCMPAQFWKFDIICKEGSRRTILETGSGTFTQYWDMAKMVGLNLVTIKSCSKE
;
A
#
# COMPACT_ATOMS: atom_id res chain seq x y z
N MET A 1 -7.50 7.32 -26.91
CA MET A 1 -8.47 7.99 -26.02
C MET A 1 -8.07 7.52 -24.64
N PHE A 2 -7.43 8.37 -23.84
CA PHE A 2 -7.11 8.00 -22.46
C PHE A 2 -8.45 7.88 -21.77
N ASP A 3 -8.85 6.67 -21.35
CA ASP A 3 -9.99 6.53 -20.45
C ASP A 3 -9.74 7.44 -19.22
N LEU A 4 -10.72 7.74 -18.38
CA LEU A 4 -10.44 8.36 -17.08
C LEU A 4 -9.79 7.29 -16.17
N ILE A 5 -8.56 6.88 -16.52
CA ILE A 5 -7.96 5.60 -16.13
C ILE A 5 -7.50 5.68 -14.68
N ASN A 6 -8.16 4.90 -13.82
CA ASN A 6 -7.68 4.47 -12.51
C ASN A 6 -7.00 5.56 -11.66
N THR A 7 -7.79 6.52 -11.20
CA THR A 7 -7.40 7.52 -10.19
C THR A 7 -7.68 6.99 -8.78
N PRO A 8 -7.04 7.54 -7.72
CA PRO A 8 -7.40 7.24 -6.35
C PRO A 8 -8.90 7.38 -6.10
N TYR A 9 -9.45 6.56 -5.20
CA TYR A 9 -10.78 6.85 -4.67
C TYR A 9 -10.74 8.18 -3.91
N LYS A 10 -11.85 8.94 -3.96
CA LYS A 10 -11.95 10.25 -3.29
C LYS A 10 -11.65 10.16 -1.78
N GLU A 11 -11.97 9.03 -1.18
CA GLU A 11 -11.74 8.75 0.24
C GLU A 11 -10.26 8.55 0.57
N ASP A 12 -9.45 8.06 -0.37
CA ASP A 12 -8.03 7.77 -0.18
C ASP A 12 -7.14 8.98 -0.40
N LEU A 13 -7.57 9.91 -1.27
CA LEU A 13 -6.76 11.06 -1.68
C LEU A 13 -6.23 11.89 -0.48
N PRO A 14 -7.03 12.24 0.55
CA PRO A 14 -6.51 13.00 1.69
C PRO A 14 -5.40 12.25 2.44
N LEU A 15 -5.53 10.93 2.59
CA LEU A 15 -4.55 10.12 3.32
C LEU A 15 -3.27 9.92 2.50
N LEU A 16 -3.39 9.64 1.19
CA LEU A 16 -2.24 9.52 0.29
C LEU A 16 -1.39 10.80 0.33
N LEU A 17 -2.02 11.96 0.14
CA LEU A 17 -1.34 13.25 0.18
C LEU A 17 -0.79 13.57 1.57
N GLY A 18 -1.54 13.27 2.64
CA GLY A 18 -1.11 13.46 4.02
C GLY A 18 0.11 12.62 4.41
N LEU A 19 0.33 11.49 3.72
CA LEU A 19 1.51 10.64 3.87
C LEU A 19 2.67 11.03 2.95
N GLY A 20 2.50 12.04 2.10
CA GLY A 20 3.49 12.46 1.10
C GLY A 20 3.60 11.51 -0.10
N LEU A 21 2.62 10.65 -0.32
CA LEU A 21 2.54 9.78 -1.50
C LEU A 21 1.99 10.57 -2.70
N ARG A 22 2.35 10.12 -3.91
CA ARG A 22 1.89 10.77 -5.13
C ARG A 22 0.43 10.43 -5.43
N GLU A 23 -0.32 11.44 -5.88
CA GLU A 23 -1.54 11.18 -6.65
C GLU A 23 -1.18 10.42 -7.93
N PHE A 24 -2.10 9.59 -8.42
CA PHE A 24 -1.82 8.72 -9.56
C PHE A 24 -2.95 8.71 -10.59
N VAL A 25 -2.56 8.42 -11.82
CA VAL A 25 -3.42 8.04 -12.94
C VAL A 25 -2.71 6.84 -13.55
N CYS A 26 -3.21 5.64 -13.27
CA CYS A 26 -2.47 4.41 -13.56
C CYS A 26 -2.96 3.72 -14.83
N GLU A 27 -2.03 3.10 -15.56
CA GLU A 27 -2.37 2.14 -16.60
C GLU A 27 -3.03 0.89 -15.97
N THR A 28 -4.10 0.39 -16.60
CA THR A 28 -4.81 -0.78 -16.12
C THR A 28 -3.91 -2.01 -16.10
N GLY A 29 -3.88 -2.70 -14.96
CA GLY A 29 -3.12 -3.93 -14.76
C GLY A 29 -1.62 -3.74 -14.55
N VAL A 30 -1.13 -2.50 -14.50
CA VAL A 30 0.28 -2.19 -14.25
C VAL A 30 0.47 -1.79 -12.78
N GLU A 31 1.41 -2.46 -12.11
CA GLU A 31 1.84 -2.07 -10.77
C GLU A 31 2.53 -0.71 -10.83
N THR A 32 2.00 0.24 -10.06
CA THR A 32 2.51 1.61 -9.99
C THR A 32 3.03 1.89 -8.58
N ASP A 33 4.32 2.20 -8.47
CA ASP A 33 4.96 2.68 -7.23
C ASP A 33 4.35 4.05 -6.86
N LEU A 34 3.93 4.29 -5.63
CA LEU A 34 3.40 5.59 -5.20
C LEU A 34 4.37 6.39 -4.32
N GLY A 35 5.53 5.81 -4.03
CA GLY A 35 6.52 6.34 -3.11
C GLY A 35 6.57 5.56 -1.81
N SER A 36 7.22 6.18 -0.82
CA SER A 36 7.50 5.53 0.46
C SER A 36 7.20 6.43 1.63
N VAL A 37 6.60 5.85 2.67
CA VAL A 37 6.39 6.48 3.96
C VAL A 37 7.48 6.00 4.91
N GLU A 38 8.33 6.92 5.35
CA GLU A 38 9.43 6.63 6.27
C GLU A 38 9.18 7.24 7.64
N THR A 39 9.41 6.45 8.68
CA THR A 39 9.42 6.89 10.08
C THR A 39 10.71 6.43 10.75
N LYS A 40 10.87 6.74 12.04
CA LYS A 40 11.98 6.21 12.84
C LYS A 40 11.91 4.67 13.02
N ASP A 41 10.71 4.10 12.96
CA ASP A 41 10.44 2.69 13.29
C ASP A 41 10.34 1.80 12.04
N TYR A 42 9.92 2.37 10.91
CA TYR A 42 9.69 1.60 9.68
C TYR A 42 9.86 2.41 8.40
N LEU A 43 9.94 1.70 7.28
CA LEU A 43 9.79 2.20 5.92
C LEU A 43 8.73 1.36 5.20
N ILE A 44 7.71 2.00 4.62
CA ILE A 44 6.68 1.32 3.82
C ILE A 44 6.71 1.88 2.41
N LYS A 45 7.05 1.05 1.42
CA LYS A 45 6.84 1.40 0.00
C LYS A 45 5.44 0.97 -0.40
N VAL A 46 4.73 1.87 -1.09
CA VAL A 46 3.33 1.67 -1.46
C VAL A 46 3.24 1.49 -2.96
N TYR A 47 2.53 0.45 -3.38
CA TYR A 47 2.24 0.17 -4.78
C TYR A 47 0.74 -0.01 -4.96
N VAL A 48 0.24 0.36 -6.13
CA VAL A 48 -1.14 0.12 -6.53
C VAL A 48 -1.19 -0.51 -7.92
N THR A 49 -2.00 -1.53 -8.07
CA THR A 49 -2.40 -2.10 -9.37
C THR A 49 -3.88 -1.86 -9.55
N CYS A 50 -4.25 -1.24 -10.65
CA CYS A 50 -5.65 -0.90 -10.89
C CYS A 50 -6.25 -1.78 -11.99
N MET A 51 -7.34 -2.48 -11.67
CA MET A 51 -8.12 -3.33 -12.57
C MET A 51 -9.58 -3.33 -12.08
N PRO A 52 -10.54 -2.77 -12.84
CA PRO A 52 -11.68 -1.92 -12.39
C PRO A 52 -11.76 -1.41 -10.94
N ALA A 53 -11.30 -2.18 -9.95
CA ALA A 53 -10.96 -1.82 -8.59
C ALA A 53 -9.43 -1.59 -8.39
N GLN A 54 -9.03 -1.28 -7.16
CA GLN A 54 -7.65 -0.99 -6.77
C GLN A 54 -7.13 -2.08 -5.83
N PHE A 55 -5.94 -2.59 -6.12
CA PHE A 55 -5.23 -3.61 -5.35
C PHE A 55 -3.94 -3.01 -4.81
N TRP A 56 -3.74 -3.09 -3.51
CA TRP A 56 -2.62 -2.44 -2.83
C TRP A 56 -1.58 -3.44 -2.41
N LYS A 57 -0.33 -3.02 -2.54
CA LYS A 57 0.84 -3.75 -2.04
C LYS A 57 1.70 -2.83 -1.20
N PHE A 58 2.09 -3.33 -0.04
CA PHE A 58 2.92 -2.63 0.93
C PHE A 58 4.18 -3.46 1.16
N ASP A 59 5.34 -2.91 0.80
CA ASP A 59 6.64 -3.47 1.14
C ASP A 59 7.15 -2.79 2.41
N ILE A 60 7.01 -3.50 3.52
CA ILE A 60 7.14 -2.98 4.88
C ILE A 60 8.46 -3.46 5.45
N ILE A 61 9.33 -2.53 5.83
CA ILE A 61 10.61 -2.78 6.48
C ILE A 61 10.53 -2.22 7.90
N CYS A 62 10.50 -3.12 8.88
CA CYS A 62 10.67 -2.78 10.30
C CYS A 62 12.15 -2.53 10.55
N LYS A 63 12.51 -1.29 10.93
CA LYS A 63 13.89 -0.92 11.24
C LYS A 63 14.35 -1.60 12.53
N GLU A 64 13.43 -1.75 13.48
CA GLU A 64 13.62 -2.59 14.66
C GLU A 64 13.53 -4.07 14.25
N GLY A 65 14.61 -4.81 14.44
CA GLY A 65 14.68 -6.25 14.12
C GLY A 65 14.91 -6.57 12.63
N SER A 66 15.10 -5.56 11.76
CA SER A 66 15.43 -5.73 10.34
C SER A 66 14.48 -6.69 9.59
N ARG A 67 13.20 -6.68 9.95
CA ARG A 67 12.19 -7.56 9.36
C ARG A 67 11.55 -6.91 8.14
N ARG A 68 11.50 -7.63 7.02
CA ARG A 68 10.74 -7.23 5.83
C ARG A 68 9.47 -8.06 5.71
N THR A 69 8.35 -7.41 5.42
CA THR A 69 7.04 -8.04 5.20
C THR A 69 6.41 -7.44 3.95
N ILE A 70 5.93 -8.29 3.04
CA ILE A 70 5.13 -7.86 1.90
C ILE A 70 3.67 -8.16 2.23
N LEU A 71 2.83 -7.12 2.24
CA LEU A 71 1.39 -7.23 2.40
C LEU A 71 0.73 -6.91 1.07
N GLU A 72 0.10 -7.90 0.46
CA GLU A 72 -0.73 -7.76 -0.73
C GLU A 72 -2.20 -7.89 -0.34
N THR A 73 -3.04 -7.05 -0.92
CA THR A 73 -4.45 -6.93 -0.54
C THR A 73 -5.37 -7.31 -1.70
N GLY A 74 -6.62 -7.63 -1.35
CA GLY A 74 -7.69 -7.73 -2.35
C GLY A 74 -8.12 -6.35 -2.84
N SER A 75 -9.23 -6.29 -3.56
CA SER A 75 -9.80 -5.02 -4.01
C SER A 75 -10.32 -4.21 -2.82
N GLY A 76 -9.91 -2.96 -2.70
CA GLY A 76 -10.39 -2.07 -1.64
C GLY A 76 -9.77 -0.69 -1.68
N THR A 77 -10.10 0.11 -0.66
CA THR A 77 -9.56 1.47 -0.49
C THR A 77 -8.20 1.40 0.23
N PHE A 78 -7.30 2.33 -0.07
CA PHE A 78 -6.03 2.47 0.63
C PHE A 78 -6.23 2.61 2.14
N THR A 79 -7.20 3.43 2.53
CA THR A 79 -7.51 3.78 3.92
C THR A 79 -7.89 2.55 4.73
N GLN A 80 -8.60 1.58 4.15
CA GLN A 80 -8.93 0.31 4.82
C GLN A 80 -7.69 -0.52 5.19
N TYR A 81 -6.63 -0.44 4.39
CA TYR A 81 -5.44 -1.29 4.56
C TYR A 81 -4.27 -0.58 5.22
N TRP A 82 -4.24 0.75 5.20
CA TRP A 82 -3.12 1.54 5.71
C TRP A 82 -2.86 1.29 7.20
N ASP A 83 -3.90 1.26 8.03
CA ASP A 83 -3.73 1.01 9.46
C ASP A 83 -3.11 -0.36 9.74
N MET A 84 -3.44 -1.38 8.94
CA MET A 84 -2.83 -2.70 9.03
C MET A 84 -1.35 -2.65 8.62
N ALA A 85 -1.02 -2.02 7.49
CA ALA A 85 0.36 -1.86 7.05
C ALA A 85 1.21 -1.12 8.10
N LYS A 86 0.65 -0.07 8.70
CA LYS A 86 1.26 0.67 9.81
C LYS A 86 1.47 -0.20 11.04
N MET A 87 0.46 -0.99 11.46
CA MET A 87 0.59 -1.90 12.61
C MET A 87 1.67 -2.96 12.40
N VAL A 88 1.83 -3.47 11.17
CA VAL A 88 2.93 -4.37 10.82
C VAL A 88 4.27 -3.63 10.90
N GLY A 89 4.38 -2.43 10.35
CA GLY A 89 5.60 -1.60 10.42
C GLY A 89 6.04 -1.29 11.84
N LEU A 90 5.08 -1.02 12.73
CA LEU A 90 5.29 -0.79 14.16
C LEU A 90 5.54 -2.08 14.97
N ASN A 91 5.62 -3.25 14.32
CA ASN A 91 5.77 -4.55 14.96
C ASN A 91 4.67 -4.87 15.99
N LEU A 92 3.48 -4.26 15.85
CA LEU A 92 2.30 -4.53 16.69
C LEU A 92 1.52 -5.76 16.20
N VAL A 93 1.64 -6.07 14.91
CA VAL A 93 1.01 -7.23 14.27
C VAL A 93 2.07 -8.02 13.51
N THR A 94 2.05 -9.34 13.69
CA THR A 94 2.89 -10.28 12.93
C THR A 94 2.03 -11.08 11.97
N ILE A 95 2.34 -10.99 10.68
CA ILE A 95 1.75 -11.86 9.66
C ILE A 95 2.47 -13.20 9.68
N LYS A 96 1.71 -14.29 9.81
CA LYS A 96 2.18 -15.66 9.62
C LYS A 96 1.61 -16.17 8.29
N SER A 97 2.45 -16.66 7.40
CA SER A 97 1.95 -17.33 6.19
C SER A 97 1.25 -18.63 6.59
N CYS A 98 -0.02 -18.77 6.23
CA CYS A 98 -0.67 -20.07 6.29
C CYS A 98 -0.39 -20.74 4.94
N SER A 99 0.60 -21.62 4.90
CA SER A 99 0.82 -22.49 3.74
C SER A 99 -0.42 -23.37 3.61
N LYS A 100 -1.09 -23.34 2.46
CA LYS A 100 -2.06 -24.39 2.13
C LYS A 100 -1.23 -25.65 1.83
N GLU A 101 -1.31 -26.63 2.72
CA GLU A 101 -0.91 -28.01 2.43
C GLU A 101 -1.78 -28.61 1.32
#